data_AF-A0A1H4D4T6-F1
#
_entry.id   AF-A0A1H4D4T6-F1
#
_cell.length_a   1.000
_cell.length_b   1.000
_cell.length_c   1.000
_cell.angle_alpha   90.00
_cell.angle_beta   90.00
_cell.angle_gamma   90.00
#
_symmetry.space_group_name_H-M   'P 1'
#
loop_
_entity.id
_entity.type
_entity.pdbx_description
1 polymer ?
#
loop_
_entity_poly.entity_id
_entity_poly.type
_entity_poly.pdbx_seq_one_letter_code
_entity_poly.pdbx_strand_id
1 'polypeptide(L)'
;MQHQRIPMTVDEYHLMEQPFGYKVEYWDDHAVITPRENHVVTQLRVVARVVSPACRLVALDTSRQQEMAETFFAAFHDTVEFCDWNESHIREFADRSISGYFAGKRGVPHPASVMALAQDGSIIGLALLLTDEAGDVCLDLLCVVPAYQRQKIATSMVATAVNQLSVLGVETLSSVYHICNESSRDWHHRFGFVDVYDQMYIRLKYAWYRNEVWRRDKLGLFDGLDALKAERDFWLAQLDESSSFG
;
A
#
# COMPACT_ATOMS: atom_id res chain seq x y z
N MET A 1 14.52 -0.08 -5.30
CA MET A 1 14.85 0.80 -4.15
C MET A 1 15.90 0.12 -3.29
N GLN A 2 16.78 0.88 -2.64
CA GLN A 2 17.75 0.37 -1.66
C GLN A 2 17.46 0.99 -0.29
N HIS A 3 17.85 0.30 0.78
CA HIS A 3 17.80 0.88 2.12
C HIS A 3 18.68 2.13 2.21
N GLN A 4 18.31 3.06 3.08
CA GLN A 4 19.07 4.28 3.26
C GLN A 4 20.13 4.08 4.34
N ARG A 5 21.32 4.65 4.11
CA ARG A 5 22.40 4.74 5.09
C ARG A 5 22.79 6.20 5.27
N ILE A 6 22.66 6.71 6.49
CA ILE A 6 22.95 8.10 6.81
C ILE A 6 24.11 8.11 7.81
N PRO A 7 25.28 8.66 7.44
CA PRO A 7 26.41 8.77 8.36
C PRO A 7 26.05 9.75 9.48
N MET A 8 26.18 9.31 10.72
CA MET A 8 25.96 10.14 11.90
C MET A 8 26.55 9.48 13.15
N THR A 9 26.77 10.29 14.18
CA THR A 9 27.14 9.79 15.51
C THR A 9 25.96 9.10 16.19
N VAL A 10 26.25 8.28 17.21
CA VAL A 10 25.22 7.62 18.02
C VAL A 10 24.33 8.63 18.76
N ASP A 11 24.89 9.77 19.17
CA ASP A 11 24.14 10.85 19.83
C ASP A 11 23.14 11.51 18.87
N GLU A 12 23.57 11.78 17.63
CA GLU A 12 22.69 12.27 16.56
C GLU A 12 21.61 11.25 16.21
N TYR A 13 21.95 9.96 16.15
CA TYR A 13 21.01 8.86 15.90
C TYR A 13 19.88 8.82 16.95
N HIS A 14 20.21 8.97 18.23
CA HIS A 14 19.21 9.00 19.29
C HIS A 14 18.24 10.19 19.20
N LEU A 15 18.62 11.26 18.51
CA LEU A 15 17.81 12.47 18.32
C LEU A 15 17.21 12.59 16.91
N MET A 16 17.45 11.61 16.04
CA MET A 16 16.94 11.55 14.68
C MET A 16 15.41 11.39 14.67
N GLU A 17 14.73 12.13 13.80
CA GLU A 17 13.32 11.86 13.51
C GLU A 17 13.19 10.51 12.78
N GLN A 18 12.43 9.59 13.36
CA GLN A 18 12.27 8.26 12.78
C GLN A 18 11.08 8.26 11.81
N PRO A 19 11.27 7.90 10.53
CA PRO A 19 10.14 7.82 9.60
C PRO A 19 9.20 6.68 9.99
N PHE A 20 7.90 6.97 10.06
CA PHE A 20 6.89 5.98 10.43
C PHE A 20 6.85 4.82 9.41
N GLY A 21 6.68 3.59 9.91
CA GLY A 21 6.68 2.40 9.07
C GLY A 21 8.07 1.85 8.75
N TYR A 22 9.15 2.56 9.08
CA TYR A 22 10.51 2.08 8.87
C TYR A 22 11.11 1.51 10.16
N LYS A 23 12.05 0.58 9.99
CA LYS A 23 12.97 0.14 11.02
C LYS A 23 14.23 0.99 10.87
N VAL A 24 14.67 1.57 11.98
CA VAL A 24 15.89 2.37 12.05
C VAL A 24 16.84 1.68 13.01
N GLU A 25 18.02 1.33 12.53
CA GLU A 25 19.09 0.68 13.31
C GLU A 25 20.37 1.51 13.22
N TYR A 26 21.26 1.36 14.20
CA TYR A 26 22.58 1.99 14.20
C TYR A 26 23.67 0.91 14.12
N TRP A 27 24.50 0.99 13.08
CA TRP A 27 25.66 0.12 12.87
C TRP A 27 26.73 0.85 12.06
N ASP A 28 28.00 0.58 12.35
CA ASP A 28 29.16 1.13 11.64
C ASP A 28 29.10 2.66 11.42
N ASP A 29 28.72 3.44 12.44
CA ASP A 29 28.58 4.91 12.37
C ASP A 29 27.54 5.43 11.37
N HIS A 30 26.50 4.63 11.12
CA HIS A 30 25.38 4.99 10.29
C HIS A 30 24.05 4.66 10.96
N ALA A 31 23.07 5.56 10.78
CA ALA A 31 21.67 5.18 10.87
C ALA A 31 21.28 4.47 9.57
N VAL A 32 20.62 3.32 9.69
CA VAL A 32 20.14 2.56 8.54
C VAL A 32 18.66 2.31 8.63
N ILE A 33 18.00 2.68 7.53
CA ILE A 33 16.56 2.81 7.44
C ILE A 33 16.06 1.80 6.42
N THR A 34 15.33 0.79 6.90
CA THR A 34 14.73 -0.27 6.10
C THR A 34 13.21 -0.22 6.25
N PRO A 35 12.41 -0.42 5.18
CA PRO A 35 10.96 -0.55 5.32
C PRO A 35 10.60 -1.70 6.24
N ARG A 36 9.57 -1.55 7.09
CA ARG A 36 8.98 -2.69 7.78
C ARG A 36 7.97 -3.34 6.87
N GLU A 37 8.07 -4.66 6.73
CA GLU A 37 7.06 -5.50 6.09
C GLU A 37 5.77 -5.49 6.91
N ASN A 38 4.98 -4.43 6.76
CA ASN A 38 3.68 -4.29 7.38
C ASN A 38 2.70 -3.72 6.36
N HIS A 39 1.56 -4.37 6.27
CA HIS A 39 0.50 -4.04 5.35
C HIS A 39 -0.67 -3.43 6.12
N VAL A 40 -1.31 -2.41 5.54
CA VAL A 40 -2.50 -1.79 6.11
C VAL A 40 -3.69 -2.22 5.28
N VAL A 41 -4.64 -2.89 5.93
CA VAL A 41 -5.91 -3.26 5.31
C VAL A 41 -6.78 -2.02 5.23
N THR A 42 -7.50 -1.90 4.13
CA THR A 42 -8.45 -0.82 3.89
C THR A 42 -9.76 -1.40 3.39
N GLN A 43 -10.85 -0.67 3.62
CA GLN A 43 -12.18 -1.02 3.15
C GLN A 43 -12.83 0.15 2.44
N LEU A 44 -13.58 -0.17 1.39
CA LEU A 44 -14.38 0.77 0.64
C LEU A 44 -15.82 0.29 0.58
N ARG A 45 -16.76 1.17 0.88
CA ARG A 45 -18.17 0.95 0.54
C ARG A 45 -18.37 1.04 -0.98
N VAL A 46 -18.91 -0.01 -1.57
CA VAL A 46 -19.19 -0.09 -3.00
C VAL A 46 -20.45 0.71 -3.31
N VAL A 47 -20.25 1.81 -4.02
CA VAL A 47 -21.31 2.69 -4.53
C VAL A 47 -20.90 3.11 -5.93
N ALA A 48 -21.85 3.10 -6.87
CA ALA A 48 -21.61 3.50 -8.25
C ALA A 48 -21.01 4.93 -8.35
N ARG A 49 -20.11 5.12 -9.31
CA ARG A 49 -19.29 6.31 -9.49
C ARG A 49 -19.30 6.75 -10.95
N VAL A 50 -19.14 8.05 -11.18
CA VAL A 50 -18.93 8.60 -12.52
C VAL A 50 -17.52 8.22 -12.98
N VAL A 51 -17.42 7.68 -14.20
CA VAL A 51 -16.15 7.27 -14.82
C VAL A 51 -15.95 8.02 -16.14
N SER A 52 -14.79 8.65 -16.30
CA SER A 52 -14.36 9.27 -17.55
C SER A 52 -12.90 8.89 -17.78
N PRO A 53 -12.63 7.69 -18.34
CA PRO A 53 -11.29 7.15 -18.40
C PRO A 53 -10.47 7.89 -19.47
N ALA A 54 -9.24 8.29 -19.12
CA ALA A 54 -8.31 8.94 -20.05
C ALA A 54 -7.65 7.96 -21.03
N CYS A 55 -7.83 6.66 -20.81
CA CYS A 55 -7.27 5.57 -21.61
C CYS A 55 -8.33 4.48 -21.84
N ARG A 56 -8.01 3.50 -22.69
CA ARG A 56 -8.90 2.38 -22.97
C ARG A 56 -8.82 1.38 -21.81
N LEU A 57 -9.93 1.18 -21.11
CA LEU A 57 -10.07 0.16 -20.07
C LEU A 57 -10.78 -1.06 -20.65
N VAL A 58 -10.21 -2.25 -20.46
CA VAL A 58 -10.78 -3.51 -20.96
C VAL A 58 -10.70 -4.60 -19.89
N ALA A 59 -11.52 -5.64 -20.03
CA ALA A 59 -11.40 -6.85 -19.22
C ALA A 59 -10.01 -7.49 -19.39
N LEU A 60 -9.58 -8.28 -18.41
CA LEU A 60 -8.31 -9.00 -18.50
C LEU A 60 -8.30 -9.97 -19.70
N ASP A 61 -7.17 -10.00 -20.40
CA ASP A 61 -6.88 -10.99 -21.43
C ASP A 61 -5.82 -11.97 -20.90
N THR A 62 -6.25 -13.20 -20.62
CA THR A 62 -5.37 -14.25 -20.06
C THR A 62 -4.23 -14.65 -21.00
N SER A 63 -4.33 -14.36 -22.31
CA SER A 63 -3.23 -14.60 -23.25
C SER A 63 -2.06 -13.62 -23.06
N ARG A 64 -2.27 -12.51 -22.36
CA ARG A 64 -1.28 -11.42 -22.17
C ARG A 64 -0.61 -11.46 -20.80
N GLN A 65 -0.59 -12.60 -20.12
CA GLN A 65 -0.02 -12.73 -18.77
C GLN A 65 1.44 -12.28 -18.68
N GLN A 66 2.26 -12.56 -19.69
CA GLN A 66 3.66 -12.10 -19.68
C GLN A 66 3.74 -10.57 -19.71
N GLU A 67 2.92 -9.89 -20.53
CA GLU A 67 2.88 -8.43 -20.57
C GLU A 67 2.38 -7.85 -19.23
N MET A 68 1.47 -8.53 -18.54
CA MET A 68 1.02 -8.14 -17.21
C MET A 68 2.14 -8.26 -16.17
N ALA A 69 2.97 -9.31 -16.24
CA ALA A 69 4.13 -9.46 -15.36
C ALA A 69 5.20 -8.39 -15.62
N GLU A 70 5.46 -8.05 -16.89
CA GLU A 70 6.34 -6.92 -17.24
C GLU A 70 5.77 -5.57 -16.76
N THR A 71 4.44 -5.40 -16.83
CA THR A 71 3.76 -4.20 -16.31
C THR A 71 3.90 -4.10 -14.78
N PHE A 72 3.76 -5.23 -14.08
CA PHE A 72 4.02 -5.31 -12.64
C PHE A 72 5.46 -4.90 -12.34
N PHE A 73 6.44 -5.52 -13.01
CA PHE A 73 7.85 -5.21 -12.79
C PHE A 73 8.11 -3.72 -13.03
N ALA A 74 7.66 -3.17 -14.15
CA ALA A 74 7.82 -1.75 -14.47
C ALA A 74 7.20 -0.81 -13.42
N ALA A 75 6.11 -1.21 -12.78
CA ALA A 75 5.45 -0.41 -11.75
C ALA A 75 6.12 -0.51 -10.37
N PHE A 76 6.75 -1.65 -10.04
CA PHE A 76 7.21 -1.94 -8.69
C PHE A 76 8.72 -2.10 -8.51
N HIS A 77 9.52 -2.22 -9.58
CA HIS A 77 10.95 -2.55 -9.43
C HIS A 77 11.76 -1.55 -8.58
N ASP A 78 11.27 -0.31 -8.45
CA ASP A 78 11.89 0.73 -7.62
C ASP A 78 11.00 1.21 -6.47
N THR A 79 10.22 0.30 -5.88
CA THR A 79 9.28 0.62 -4.79
C THR A 79 9.72 0.02 -3.45
N VAL A 80 9.06 0.44 -2.36
CA VAL A 80 9.41 0.06 -0.99
C VAL A 80 9.22 -1.44 -0.74
N GLU A 81 8.26 -2.05 -1.43
CA GLU A 81 7.89 -3.47 -1.37
C GLU A 81 9.02 -4.40 -1.82
N PHE A 82 10.00 -3.86 -2.57
CA PHE A 82 11.13 -4.61 -3.11
C PHE A 82 12.47 -3.98 -2.71
N CYS A 83 12.51 -3.33 -1.54
CA CYS A 83 13.73 -2.75 -1.01
C CYS A 83 14.84 -3.80 -0.90
N ASP A 84 16.02 -3.49 -1.45
CA ASP A 84 17.21 -4.37 -1.51
C ASP A 84 17.07 -5.63 -2.37
N TRP A 85 15.94 -5.83 -3.07
CA TRP A 85 15.81 -6.93 -4.01
C TRP A 85 16.56 -6.60 -5.30
N ASN A 86 17.20 -7.63 -5.88
CA ASN A 86 17.77 -7.52 -7.23
C ASN A 86 16.68 -7.69 -8.30
N GLU A 87 16.98 -7.23 -9.51
CA GLU A 87 16.03 -7.28 -10.63
C GLU A 87 15.50 -8.69 -10.92
N SER A 88 16.36 -9.72 -10.91
CA SER A 88 15.94 -11.11 -11.17
C SER A 88 14.89 -11.60 -10.19
N HIS A 89 15.05 -11.32 -8.90
CA HIS A 89 14.07 -11.74 -7.88
C HIS A 89 12.73 -11.01 -8.05
N ILE A 90 12.75 -9.72 -8.45
CA ILE A 90 11.52 -8.96 -8.67
C ILE A 90 10.79 -9.49 -9.90
N ARG A 91 11.51 -9.83 -10.98
CA ARG A 91 10.92 -10.43 -12.19
C ARG A 91 10.29 -11.79 -11.89
N GLU A 92 11.02 -12.67 -11.20
CA GLU A 92 10.49 -13.97 -10.77
C GLU A 92 9.26 -13.82 -9.87
N PHE A 93 9.26 -12.82 -8.98
CA PHE A 93 8.10 -12.50 -8.16
C PHE A 93 6.92 -12.00 -9.00
N ALA A 94 7.15 -11.12 -9.97
CA ALA A 94 6.13 -10.59 -10.87
C ALA A 94 5.44 -11.73 -11.65
N ASP A 95 6.23 -12.61 -12.28
CA ASP A 95 5.72 -13.77 -13.02
C ASP A 95 4.88 -14.68 -12.13
N ARG A 96 5.40 -15.01 -10.93
CA ARG A 96 4.70 -15.85 -9.96
C ARG A 96 3.43 -15.19 -9.41
N SER A 97 3.43 -13.87 -9.21
CA SER A 97 2.29 -13.11 -8.69
C SER A 97 1.13 -13.11 -9.69
N ILE A 98 1.43 -12.81 -10.97
CA ILE A 98 0.44 -12.83 -12.05
C ILE A 98 -0.06 -14.24 -12.33
N SER A 99 0.83 -15.21 -12.48
CA SER A 99 0.45 -16.61 -12.70
C SER A 99 -0.33 -17.18 -11.51
N GLY A 100 0.05 -16.81 -10.27
CA GLY A 100 -0.62 -17.21 -9.04
C GLY A 100 -2.03 -16.64 -8.92
N TYR A 101 -2.25 -15.40 -9.38
CA TYR A 101 -3.59 -14.81 -9.49
C TYR A 101 -4.48 -15.66 -10.40
N PHE A 102 -4.08 -15.91 -11.65
CA PHE A 102 -4.90 -16.68 -12.58
C PHE A 102 -5.10 -18.13 -12.18
N ALA A 103 -4.15 -18.72 -11.45
CA ALA A 103 -4.27 -20.06 -10.89
C ALA A 103 -5.15 -20.13 -9.63
N GLY A 104 -5.70 -19.01 -9.16
CA GLY A 104 -6.57 -18.97 -7.98
C GLY A 104 -5.84 -19.14 -6.64
N LYS A 105 -4.51 -19.02 -6.60
CA LYS A 105 -3.71 -19.28 -5.39
C LYS A 105 -3.95 -18.29 -4.25
N ARG A 106 -4.49 -17.12 -4.58
CA ARG A 106 -4.77 -16.02 -3.63
C ARG A 106 -6.27 -15.79 -3.42
N GLY A 107 -7.11 -16.64 -4.03
CA GLY A 107 -8.54 -16.43 -4.19
C GLY A 107 -8.95 -16.50 -5.66
N VAL A 108 -10.25 -16.53 -5.94
CA VAL A 108 -10.79 -16.70 -7.30
C VAL A 108 -10.73 -15.37 -8.05
N PRO A 109 -10.08 -15.29 -9.23
CA PRO A 109 -10.09 -14.09 -10.07
C PRO A 109 -11.50 -13.54 -10.32
N HIS A 110 -11.70 -12.26 -10.04
CA HIS A 110 -13.01 -11.63 -10.17
C HIS A 110 -13.17 -11.00 -11.57
N PRO A 111 -14.33 -11.15 -12.24
CA PRO A 111 -14.55 -10.64 -13.61
C PRO A 111 -14.54 -9.10 -13.71
N ALA A 112 -14.69 -8.40 -12.57
CA ALA A 112 -14.56 -6.94 -12.51
C ALA A 112 -13.12 -6.42 -12.64
N SER A 113 -12.14 -7.31 -12.72
CA SER A 113 -10.75 -6.95 -12.97
C SER A 113 -10.55 -6.34 -14.35
N VAL A 114 -9.71 -5.33 -14.44
CA VAL A 114 -9.49 -4.58 -15.68
C VAL A 114 -8.02 -4.29 -15.90
N MET A 115 -7.66 -4.11 -17.18
CA MET A 115 -6.37 -3.58 -17.59
C MET A 115 -6.56 -2.27 -18.36
N ALA A 116 -5.65 -1.32 -18.14
CA ALA A 116 -5.57 -0.09 -18.89
C ALA A 116 -4.58 -0.25 -20.05
N LEU A 117 -5.00 0.19 -21.24
CA LEU A 117 -4.19 0.11 -22.46
C LEU A 117 -3.85 1.51 -22.99
N ALA A 118 -2.60 1.66 -23.44
CA ALA A 118 -2.17 2.81 -24.24
C ALA A 118 -2.74 2.75 -25.68
N GLN A 119 -2.50 3.82 -26.44
CA GLN A 119 -2.94 3.92 -27.84
C GLN A 119 -2.30 2.85 -28.75
N ASP A 120 -1.06 2.46 -28.46
CA ASP A 120 -0.34 1.40 -29.18
C ASP A 120 -0.77 -0.02 -28.75
N GLY A 121 -1.67 -0.13 -27.78
CA GLY A 121 -2.17 -1.39 -27.25
C GLY A 121 -1.36 -1.99 -26.10
N SER A 122 -0.23 -1.39 -25.72
CA SER A 122 0.56 -1.83 -24.55
C SER A 122 -0.24 -1.70 -23.25
N ILE A 123 0.03 -2.60 -22.29
CA ILE A 123 -0.56 -2.54 -20.95
C ILE A 123 0.16 -1.46 -20.14
N ILE A 124 -0.61 -0.51 -19.59
CA ILE A 124 -0.08 0.61 -18.81
C ILE A 124 -0.55 0.61 -17.36
N GLY A 125 -1.45 -0.30 -17.01
CA GLY A 125 -1.91 -0.49 -15.63
C GLY A 125 -2.83 -1.69 -15.48
N LEU A 126 -2.89 -2.19 -14.26
CA LEU A 126 -3.70 -3.35 -13.86
C LEU A 126 -4.50 -2.99 -12.61
N ALA A 127 -5.76 -3.41 -12.57
CA ALA A 127 -6.56 -3.51 -11.36
C ALA A 127 -7.10 -4.95 -11.29
N LEU A 128 -6.44 -5.79 -10.50
CA LEU A 128 -6.82 -7.18 -10.30
C LEU A 128 -7.65 -7.29 -9.02
N LEU A 129 -8.82 -7.89 -9.15
CA LEU A 129 -9.73 -8.17 -8.06
C LEU A 129 -9.88 -9.68 -7.92
N LEU A 130 -10.04 -10.17 -6.70
CA LEU A 130 -10.35 -11.56 -6.42
C LEU A 130 -11.46 -11.67 -5.38
N THR A 131 -12.09 -12.83 -5.33
CA THR A 131 -12.95 -13.25 -4.22
C THR A 131 -12.15 -14.21 -3.35
N ASP A 132 -12.03 -13.90 -2.07
CA ASP A 132 -11.32 -14.76 -1.12
C ASP A 132 -12.17 -15.97 -0.68
N GLU A 133 -11.64 -16.78 0.24
CA GLU A 133 -12.32 -17.98 0.75
C GLU A 133 -13.58 -17.67 1.56
N ALA A 134 -13.68 -16.46 2.15
CA ALA A 134 -14.85 -16.01 2.89
C ALA A 134 -15.96 -15.48 1.96
N GLY A 135 -15.65 -15.29 0.67
CA GLY A 135 -16.55 -14.72 -0.32
C GLY A 135 -16.44 -13.20 -0.44
N ASP A 136 -15.49 -12.57 0.27
CA ASP A 136 -15.27 -11.14 0.22
C ASP A 136 -14.47 -10.75 -1.03
N VAL A 137 -14.79 -9.60 -1.61
CA VAL A 137 -14.08 -9.09 -2.79
C VAL A 137 -12.93 -8.19 -2.36
N CYS A 138 -11.74 -8.48 -2.88
CA CYS A 138 -10.50 -7.75 -2.62
C CYS A 138 -9.91 -7.17 -3.91
N LEU A 139 -9.44 -5.93 -3.85
CA LEU A 139 -8.51 -5.35 -4.81
C LEU A 139 -7.09 -5.83 -4.45
N ASP A 140 -6.69 -6.90 -5.11
CA ASP A 140 -5.46 -7.67 -4.88
C ASP A 140 -4.22 -7.01 -5.47
N LEU A 141 -4.36 -6.36 -6.64
CA LEU A 141 -3.27 -5.63 -7.26
C LEU A 141 -3.80 -4.37 -7.92
N LEU A 142 -3.16 -3.24 -7.63
CA LEU A 142 -3.35 -2.00 -8.35
C LEU A 142 -1.99 -1.45 -8.75
N CYS A 143 -1.75 -1.30 -10.05
CA CYS A 143 -0.51 -0.70 -10.53
C CYS A 143 -0.73 0.11 -11.80
N VAL A 144 0.12 1.13 -11.98
CA VAL A 144 0.20 1.95 -13.17
C VAL A 144 1.67 2.20 -13.45
N VAL A 145 2.10 1.96 -14.69
CA VAL A 145 3.48 2.17 -15.14
C VAL A 145 3.89 3.63 -14.87
N PRO A 146 5.11 3.93 -14.36
CA PRO A 146 5.48 5.26 -13.88
C PRO A 146 5.23 6.41 -14.86
N ALA A 147 5.49 6.20 -16.15
CA ALA A 147 5.27 7.20 -17.20
C ALA A 147 3.80 7.64 -17.37
N TYR A 148 2.86 6.81 -16.91
CA TYR A 148 1.42 7.02 -17.03
C TYR A 148 0.74 7.39 -15.70
N GLN A 149 1.52 7.48 -14.62
CA GLN A 149 1.00 7.89 -13.31
C GLN A 149 0.56 9.37 -13.32
N ARG A 150 -0.22 9.75 -12.29
CA ARG A 150 -0.81 11.10 -12.13
C ARG A 150 -1.83 11.51 -13.21
N GLN A 151 -2.22 10.59 -14.10
CA GLN A 151 -3.26 10.79 -15.13
C GLN A 151 -4.63 10.19 -14.74
N LYS A 152 -4.85 9.94 -13.44
CA LYS A 152 -6.09 9.33 -12.90
C LYS A 152 -6.44 7.93 -13.46
N ILE A 153 -5.46 7.22 -14.03
CA ILE A 153 -5.66 5.86 -14.59
C ILE A 153 -6.08 4.87 -13.50
N ALA A 154 -5.36 4.82 -12.37
CA ALA A 154 -5.71 3.97 -11.23
C ALA A 154 -7.14 4.23 -10.74
N THR A 155 -7.50 5.50 -10.54
CA THR A 155 -8.86 5.92 -10.17
C THR A 155 -9.90 5.46 -11.20
N SER A 156 -9.59 5.56 -12.50
CA SER A 156 -10.51 5.15 -13.56
C SER A 156 -10.71 3.64 -13.61
N MET A 157 -9.63 2.85 -13.44
CA MET A 157 -9.70 1.40 -13.36
C MET A 157 -10.55 0.94 -12.17
N VAL A 158 -10.26 1.45 -10.97
CA VAL A 158 -10.97 1.02 -9.76
C VAL A 158 -12.42 1.53 -9.76
N ALA A 159 -12.71 2.73 -10.27
CA ALA A 159 -14.09 3.19 -10.41
C ALA A 159 -14.89 2.33 -11.41
N THR A 160 -14.25 1.85 -12.48
CA THR A 160 -14.87 0.91 -13.43
C THR A 160 -15.18 -0.42 -12.74
N ALA A 161 -14.23 -0.98 -11.99
CA ALA A 161 -14.43 -2.21 -11.24
C ALA A 161 -15.54 -2.06 -10.18
N VAL A 162 -15.51 -0.97 -9.39
CA VAL A 162 -16.53 -0.66 -8.36
C VAL A 162 -17.94 -0.55 -8.97
N ASN A 163 -18.08 0.02 -10.16
CA ASN A 163 -19.38 0.08 -10.82
C ASN A 163 -19.91 -1.31 -11.18
N GLN A 164 -19.05 -2.21 -11.63
CA GLN A 164 -19.43 -3.60 -11.90
C GLN A 164 -19.79 -4.34 -10.60
N LEU A 165 -19.00 -4.16 -9.54
CA LEU A 165 -19.31 -4.70 -8.21
C LEU A 165 -20.66 -4.21 -7.67
N SER A 166 -20.96 -2.92 -7.86
CA SER A 166 -22.24 -2.33 -7.44
C SER A 166 -23.43 -2.95 -8.17
N VAL A 167 -23.30 -3.27 -9.46
CA VAL A 167 -24.34 -3.98 -10.24
C VAL A 167 -24.54 -5.41 -9.73
N LEU A 168 -23.47 -6.06 -9.26
CA LEU A 168 -23.49 -7.40 -8.68
C LEU A 168 -24.00 -7.42 -7.23
N GLY A 169 -24.31 -6.26 -6.63
CA GLY A 169 -24.78 -6.17 -5.25
C GLY A 169 -23.70 -6.38 -4.19
N VAL A 170 -22.43 -6.31 -4.56
CA VAL A 170 -21.31 -6.33 -3.61
C VAL A 170 -21.35 -5.03 -2.81
N GLU A 171 -21.27 -5.12 -1.48
CA GLU A 171 -21.39 -3.96 -0.58
C GLU A 171 -20.04 -3.35 -0.20
N THR A 172 -19.00 -4.17 -0.13
CA THR A 172 -17.67 -3.80 0.35
C THR A 172 -16.57 -4.31 -0.60
N LEU A 173 -15.51 -3.53 -0.71
CA LEU A 173 -14.27 -3.89 -1.39
C LEU A 173 -13.11 -3.67 -0.42
N SER A 174 -12.34 -4.71 -0.14
CA SER A 174 -11.10 -4.58 0.63
C SER A 174 -9.92 -4.28 -0.30
N SER A 175 -8.88 -3.66 0.23
CA SER A 175 -7.57 -3.55 -0.43
C SER A 175 -6.48 -3.37 0.61
N VAL A 176 -5.23 -3.50 0.20
CA VAL A 176 -4.08 -3.45 1.08
C VAL A 176 -3.01 -2.54 0.47
N TYR A 177 -2.35 -1.74 1.30
CA TYR A 177 -1.14 -1.02 0.91
C TYR A 177 0.01 -1.26 1.90
N HIS A 178 1.25 -1.18 1.42
CA HIS A 178 2.44 -1.29 2.27
C HIS A 178 2.57 -0.02 3.14
N ILE A 179 2.85 -0.15 4.44
CA ILE A 179 2.81 0.96 5.41
C ILE A 179 3.70 2.16 5.02
N CYS A 180 4.82 1.90 4.35
CA CYS A 180 5.75 2.92 3.85
C CYS A 180 5.36 3.52 2.49
N ASN A 181 4.33 3.01 1.81
CA ASN A 181 3.89 3.48 0.50
C ASN A 181 2.85 4.61 0.65
N GLU A 182 3.34 5.81 0.96
CA GLU A 182 2.49 6.99 1.19
C GLU A 182 1.67 7.36 -0.05
N SER A 183 2.22 7.18 -1.25
CA SER A 183 1.48 7.45 -2.49
C SER A 183 0.26 6.54 -2.64
N SER A 184 0.39 5.27 -2.27
CA SER A 184 -0.72 4.33 -2.25
C SER A 184 -1.73 4.68 -1.16
N ARG A 185 -1.29 4.95 0.07
CA ARG A 185 -2.16 5.42 1.17
C ARG A 185 -3.00 6.63 0.75
N ASP A 186 -2.33 7.67 0.25
CA ASP A 186 -2.99 8.92 -0.13
C ASP A 186 -3.94 8.73 -1.31
N TRP A 187 -3.66 7.77 -2.20
CA TRP A 187 -4.59 7.39 -3.25
C TRP A 187 -5.82 6.66 -2.67
N HIS A 188 -5.63 5.69 -1.78
CA HIS A 188 -6.72 4.94 -1.12
C HIS A 188 -7.68 5.89 -0.42
N HIS A 189 -7.16 6.79 0.43
CA HIS A 189 -7.97 7.76 1.17
C HIS A 189 -8.71 8.72 0.25
N ARG A 190 -8.05 9.26 -0.78
CA ARG A 190 -8.72 10.13 -1.78
C ARG A 190 -9.78 9.40 -2.59
N PHE A 191 -9.61 8.09 -2.81
CA PHE A 191 -10.63 7.27 -3.45
C PHE A 191 -11.80 6.95 -2.50
N GLY A 192 -11.62 7.11 -1.19
CA GLY A 192 -12.64 6.89 -0.16
C GLY A 192 -12.52 5.53 0.54
N PHE A 193 -11.40 4.84 0.39
CA PHE A 193 -11.05 3.75 1.30
C PHE A 193 -10.78 4.31 2.69
N VAL A 194 -11.18 3.56 3.71
CA VAL A 194 -10.86 3.81 5.11
C VAL A 194 -9.93 2.71 5.62
N ASP A 195 -8.97 3.07 6.47
CA ASP A 195 -8.06 2.10 7.05
C ASP A 195 -8.78 1.23 8.08
N VAL A 196 -8.41 -0.05 8.12
CA VAL A 196 -8.77 -1.01 9.16
C VAL A 196 -7.49 -1.38 9.89
N TYR A 197 -7.32 -0.84 11.10
CA TYR A 197 -6.09 -0.99 11.86
C TYR A 197 -6.07 -2.32 12.62
N ASP A 198 -5.02 -3.12 12.37
CA ASP A 198 -4.73 -4.27 13.20
C ASP A 198 -3.92 -3.88 14.44
N GLN A 199 -3.72 -4.87 15.32
CA GLN A 199 -2.96 -4.67 16.56
C GLN A 199 -1.50 -4.30 16.32
N MET A 200 -0.90 -4.78 15.22
CA MET A 200 0.49 -4.44 14.90
C MET A 200 0.60 -2.96 14.55
N TYR A 201 -0.28 -2.44 13.70
CA TYR A 201 -0.33 -1.04 13.31
C TYR A 201 -0.52 -0.13 14.52
N ILE A 202 -1.49 -0.44 15.39
CA ILE A 202 -1.77 0.35 16.61
C ILE A 202 -0.51 0.40 17.50
N ARG A 203 0.15 -0.74 17.72
CA ARG A 203 1.41 -0.80 18.49
C ARG A 203 2.51 0.05 17.87
N LEU A 204 2.68 -0.03 16.54
CA LEU A 204 3.67 0.76 15.81
C LEU A 204 3.38 2.26 15.92
N LYS A 205 2.11 2.68 15.78
CA LYS A 205 1.70 4.08 15.92
C LYS A 205 1.95 4.60 17.32
N TYR A 206 1.51 3.89 18.34
CA TYR A 206 1.75 4.27 19.74
C TYR A 206 3.26 4.41 20.01
N ALA A 207 4.06 3.40 19.65
CA ALA A 207 5.50 3.44 19.85
C ALA A 207 6.16 4.62 19.13
N TRP A 208 5.72 4.91 17.91
CA TRP A 208 6.21 6.04 17.12
C TRP A 208 5.90 7.39 17.79
N TYR A 209 4.63 7.65 18.14
CA TYR A 209 4.26 8.91 18.82
C TYR A 209 4.94 9.07 20.18
N ARG A 210 5.06 7.98 20.95
CA ARG A 210 5.78 8.00 22.23
C ARG A 210 7.24 8.43 22.04
N ASN A 211 7.92 7.88 21.04
CA ASN A 211 9.31 8.21 20.75
C ASN A 211 9.45 9.65 20.21
N GLU A 212 8.53 10.10 19.35
CA GLU A 212 8.55 11.46 18.81
C GLU A 212 8.29 12.53 19.89
N VAL A 213 7.36 12.26 20.82
CA VAL A 213 7.14 13.13 22.00
C VAL A 213 8.41 13.24 22.84
N TRP A 214 9.08 12.11 23.14
CA TRP A 214 10.34 12.12 23.88
C TRP A 214 11.44 12.88 23.14
N ARG A 215 11.58 12.67 21.83
CA ARG A 215 12.60 13.33 20.99
C ARG A 215 12.42 14.84 20.98
N ARG A 216 11.19 15.32 20.77
CA ARG A 216 10.87 16.75 20.77
C ARG A 216 11.10 17.40 22.12
N ASP A 217 10.73 16.73 23.22
CA ASP A 217 11.00 17.21 24.57
C ASP A 217 12.52 17.37 24.81
N LYS A 218 13.33 16.38 24.38
CA LYS A 218 14.80 16.46 24.47
C LYS A 218 15.42 17.57 23.64
N LEU A 219 14.83 17.88 22.48
CA LEU A 219 15.30 18.94 21.59
C LEU A 219 14.74 20.34 21.94
N GLY A 220 13.84 20.43 22.93
CA GLY A 220 13.14 21.69 23.25
C GLY A 220 12.16 22.15 22.16
N LEU A 221 11.69 21.24 21.31
CA LEU A 221 10.75 21.51 20.21
C LEU A 221 9.31 21.39 20.70
N PHE A 222 8.82 22.43 21.38
CA PHE A 222 7.49 22.40 22.01
C PHE A 222 6.32 22.69 21.07
N ASP A 223 6.58 23.21 19.88
CA ASP A 223 5.51 23.49 18.91
C ASP A 223 4.79 22.20 18.49
N GLY A 224 3.46 22.20 18.58
CA GLY A 224 2.60 21.05 18.32
C GLY A 224 2.76 19.86 19.28
N LEU A 225 3.55 19.97 20.36
CA LEU A 225 3.84 18.84 21.24
C LEU A 225 2.60 18.27 21.95
N ASP A 226 1.66 19.14 22.33
CA ASP A 226 0.43 18.69 23.00
C ASP A 226 -0.50 17.92 22.04
N ALA A 227 -0.53 18.30 20.75
CA ALA A 227 -1.24 17.52 19.74
C ALA A 227 -0.59 16.12 19.56
N LEU A 228 0.74 16.03 19.55
CA LEU A 228 1.45 14.75 19.50
C LEU A 228 1.20 13.88 20.74
N LYS A 229 1.10 14.48 21.93
CA LYS A 229 0.71 13.76 23.15
C LYS A 229 -0.72 13.24 23.07
N ALA A 230 -1.65 14.06 22.55
CA ALA A 230 -3.04 13.64 22.36
C ALA A 230 -3.14 12.45 21.40
N GLU A 231 -2.39 12.47 20.28
CA GLU A 231 -2.28 11.33 19.37
C GLU A 231 -1.69 10.09 20.06
N ARG A 232 -0.57 10.23 20.79
CA ARG A 232 0.01 9.14 21.57
C ARG A 232 -1.02 8.49 22.48
N ASP A 233 -1.77 9.30 23.22
CA ASP A 233 -2.74 8.84 24.22
C ASP A 233 -3.96 8.18 23.56
N PHE A 234 -4.40 8.71 22.41
CA PHE A 234 -5.41 8.05 21.57
C PHE A 234 -4.96 6.63 21.17
N TRP A 235 -3.75 6.49 20.60
CA TRP A 235 -3.25 5.17 20.19
C TRP A 235 -2.98 4.22 21.35
N LEU A 236 -2.61 4.75 22.52
CA LEU A 236 -2.49 3.95 23.74
C LEU A 236 -3.84 3.38 24.18
N ALA A 237 -4.90 4.20 24.20
CA ALA A 237 -6.23 3.76 24.58
C ALA A 237 -6.75 2.63 23.66
N GLN A 238 -6.42 2.68 22.37
CA GLN A 238 -6.78 1.64 21.40
C GLN A 238 -6.07 0.28 21.67
N LEU A 239 -4.93 0.26 22.36
CA LEU A 239 -4.28 -1.00 22.78
C LEU A 239 -5.01 -1.66 23.95
N ASP A 240 -5.54 -0.85 24.87
CA ASP A 240 -6.21 -1.31 26.08
C ASP A 240 -7.60 -1.88 25.80
N GLU A 241 -8.35 -1.28 24.87
CA GLU A 241 -9.69 -1.76 24.47
C GLU A 241 -9.65 -3.18 23.88
N SER A 242 -8.61 -3.52 23.13
CA SER A 242 -8.42 -4.85 22.54
C SER A 242 -7.91 -5.93 23.50
N SER A 243 -7.40 -5.54 24.67
CA SER A 243 -6.97 -6.49 25.72
C SER A 243 -8.14 -6.99 26.57
N SER A 244 -9.33 -6.41 26.38
CA SER A 244 -10.54 -6.67 27.18
C SER A 244 -11.49 -7.74 26.57
N PHE A 245 -11.13 -8.32 25.42
CA PHE A 245 -11.86 -9.40 24.75
C PHE A 245 -11.06 -10.71 24.64
N GLY A 246 -10.05 -10.90 25.50
CA GLY A 246 -9.28 -12.13 25.62
C GLY A 246 -9.79 -13.08 26.70
#